data_AF-A0A383ADJ4-F1
#
_entry.id   AF-A0A383ADJ4-F1
#
_cell.length_a   1.000
_cell.length_b   1.000
_cell.length_c   1.000
_cell.angle_alpha   90.00
_cell.angle_beta   90.00
_cell.angle_gamma   90.00
#
_symmetry.space_group_name_H-M   'P 1'
#
loop_
_entity.id
_entity.type
_entity.pdbx_description
1 polymer ?
#
loop_
_entity_poly.entity_id
_entity_poly.type
_entity_poly.pdbx_seq_one_letter_code
_entity_poly.pdbx_strand_id
1 'polypeptide(L)'
;DGFAYGLGRDIAISDTHHVEEITIYEDNGKASSAVYYDFVEQFVGYSSYEYDGSQIRLAEQYINNEGEDFNIMYRQGESLKNGNSYGKKWSPFHTNIIEFSIIENVVYEYISSRIKPINNRVAVGHFQTIDNKTGSPIGFKIIRYANGNARHLDIDSAEKVSLPEEYLSMVVEKYQESSESNSRVKQKIQAVRRMEAMYLNQACNGEHEISGLEKNISNKICTWKNQFKEPFELAKNRFDESLERMKAEAQK
;
A
#
# COMPACT_ATOMS: atom_id res chain seq x y z
N ASP A 1 4.69 24.69 19.62
CA ASP A 1 4.58 24.01 20.93
C ASP A 1 3.67 22.81 20.81
N GLY A 2 4.29 21.62 20.72
CA GLY A 2 3.59 20.35 20.52
C GLY A 2 2.58 20.06 21.62
N PHE A 3 1.53 19.34 21.27
CA PHE A 3 0.55 18.90 22.26
C PHE A 3 1.23 18.02 23.32
N ALA A 4 0.76 18.15 24.56
CA ALA A 4 1.31 17.57 25.79
C ALA A 4 1.32 16.02 25.89
N TYR A 5 1.39 15.32 24.76
CA TYR A 5 1.43 13.85 24.63
C TYR A 5 2.48 13.39 23.60
N GLY A 6 3.54 14.18 23.39
CA GLY A 6 4.63 13.83 22.46
C GLY A 6 4.24 13.97 20.97
N LEU A 7 3.17 14.71 20.66
CA LEU A 7 2.71 14.95 19.29
C LEU A 7 3.27 16.27 18.75
N GLY A 8 4.13 16.18 17.75
CA GLY A 8 4.57 17.31 16.92
C GLY A 8 3.80 17.34 15.61
N ARG A 9 3.49 18.54 15.11
CA ARG A 9 3.09 18.74 13.72
C ARG A 9 4.07 19.71 13.09
N ASP A 10 4.71 19.26 12.02
CA ASP A 10 5.59 20.06 11.20
C ASP A 10 4.88 20.39 9.88
N ILE A 11 4.92 21.65 9.49
CA ILE A 11 4.30 22.16 8.28
C ILE A 11 5.39 22.82 7.45
N ALA A 12 5.62 22.32 6.24
CA ALA A 12 6.57 22.91 5.30
C ALA A 12 5.84 23.34 4.02
N ILE A 13 6.02 24.60 3.65
CA ILE A 13 5.34 25.24 2.53
C ILE A 13 6.38 25.96 1.69
N SER A 14 6.28 25.79 0.38
CA SER A 14 7.03 26.53 -0.63
C SER A 14 6.09 26.92 -1.77
N ASP A 15 6.61 27.63 -2.75
CA ASP A 15 5.83 28.04 -3.94
C ASP A 15 5.24 26.86 -4.72
N THR A 16 5.82 25.66 -4.57
CA THR A 16 5.46 24.48 -5.36
C THR A 16 4.95 23.30 -4.52
N HIS A 17 5.14 23.33 -3.19
CA HIS A 17 4.84 22.18 -2.33
C HIS A 17 4.21 22.63 -1.01
N HIS A 18 3.32 21.80 -0.50
CA HIS A 18 2.81 21.89 0.86
C HIS A 18 2.75 20.49 1.42
N VAL A 19 3.59 20.24 2.42
CA VAL A 19 3.72 18.96 3.10
C VAL A 19 3.54 19.14 4.59
N GLU A 20 2.99 18.12 5.24
CA GLU A 20 2.78 18.13 6.68
C GLU A 20 3.13 16.77 7.27
N GLU A 21 3.77 16.79 8.43
CA GLU A 21 4.07 15.59 9.19
C GLU A 21 3.48 15.70 10.60
N ILE A 22 2.79 14.67 11.05
CA ILE A 22 2.39 14.48 12.44
C ILE A 22 3.32 13.40 13.02
N THR A 23 4.22 13.78 13.91
CA THR A 23 5.22 12.88 14.50
C THR A 23 4.95 12.63 15.98
N ILE A 24 5.09 11.37 16.38
CA ILE A 24 4.94 10.91 17.75
C ILE A 24 6.34 10.63 18.30
N TYR A 25 6.70 11.32 19.37
CA TYR A 25 7.94 11.12 20.11
C TYR A 25 7.68 10.26 21.35
N GLU A 26 8.59 9.33 21.62
CA GLU A 26 8.68 8.60 22.88
C GLU A 26 9.29 9.49 23.97
N ASP A 27 9.19 9.05 25.24
CA ASP A 27 9.75 9.77 26.40
C ASP A 27 11.27 10.05 26.30
N ASN A 28 11.97 9.26 25.49
CA ASN A 28 13.39 9.41 25.20
C ASN A 28 13.70 10.38 24.03
N GLY A 29 12.68 11.04 23.48
CA GLY A 29 12.79 12.01 22.39
C GLY A 29 12.96 11.41 21.00
N LYS A 30 12.89 10.09 20.82
CA LYS A 30 12.91 9.46 19.48
C LYS A 30 11.52 9.34 18.90
N ALA A 31 11.41 9.50 17.58
CA ALA A 31 10.16 9.27 16.86
C ALA A 31 9.80 7.78 16.85
N SER A 32 8.58 7.43 17.24
CA SER A 32 8.04 6.06 17.19
C SER A 32 7.12 5.83 16.00
N SER A 33 6.47 6.88 15.50
CA SER A 33 5.53 6.82 14.38
C SER A 33 5.34 8.21 13.79
N ALA A 34 5.02 8.26 12.50
CA ALA A 34 4.69 9.52 11.83
C ALA A 34 3.59 9.34 10.78
N VAL A 35 2.85 10.41 10.53
CA VAL A 35 1.90 10.50 9.42
C VAL A 35 2.31 11.67 8.54
N TYR A 36 2.57 11.38 7.28
CA TYR A 36 3.02 12.36 6.30
C TYR A 36 1.95 12.61 5.26
N TYR A 37 1.70 13.87 4.97
CA TYR A 37 0.79 14.36 3.96
C TYR A 37 1.57 15.15 2.91
N ASP A 38 1.41 14.78 1.65
CA ASP A 38 1.80 15.63 0.53
C ASP A 38 0.54 16.06 -0.22
N PHE A 39 0.21 17.34 -0.12
CA PHE A 39 -1.02 17.83 -0.71
C PHE A 39 -0.91 18.06 -2.22
N VAL A 40 0.31 18.16 -2.74
CA VAL A 40 0.57 18.40 -4.17
C VAL A 40 0.66 17.08 -4.91
N GLU A 41 1.44 16.13 -4.39
CA GLU A 41 1.58 14.77 -4.93
C GLU A 41 0.41 13.84 -4.54
N GLN A 42 -0.60 14.39 -3.87
CA GLN A 42 -1.80 13.72 -3.41
C GLN A 42 -1.53 12.40 -2.65
N PHE A 43 -0.61 12.47 -1.69
CA PHE A 43 -0.05 11.32 -1.00
C PHE A 43 -0.29 11.38 0.51
N VAL A 44 -0.54 10.20 1.11
CA VAL A 44 -0.50 10.03 2.57
C VAL A 44 0.34 8.81 2.92
N GLY A 45 1.33 9.01 3.79
CA GLY A 45 2.15 7.96 4.37
C GLY A 45 1.87 7.81 5.87
N TYR A 46 1.79 6.56 6.32
CA TYR A 46 1.73 6.17 7.72
C TYR A 46 2.96 5.34 8.02
N SER A 47 3.72 5.71 9.05
CA SER A 47 4.96 5.04 9.41
C SER A 47 4.97 4.65 10.89
N SER A 48 5.58 3.51 11.19
CA SER A 48 5.89 3.07 12.54
C SER A 48 7.31 2.51 12.56
N TYR A 49 8.09 2.95 13.54
CA TYR A 49 9.51 2.66 13.67
C TYR A 49 9.74 1.78 14.91
N GLU A 50 10.60 0.78 14.79
CA GLU A 50 11.22 0.17 15.97
C GLU A 50 12.30 1.11 16.53
N TYR A 51 12.44 1.13 17.85
CA TYR A 51 13.32 2.07 18.56
C TYR A 51 14.80 2.01 18.15
N ASP A 52 15.25 0.83 17.73
CA ASP A 52 16.63 0.57 17.27
C ASP A 52 16.81 0.79 15.76
N GLY A 53 15.76 1.26 15.07
CA GLY A 53 15.73 1.45 13.62
C GLY A 53 15.84 0.14 12.83
N SER A 54 15.67 -1.02 13.48
CA SER A 54 15.82 -2.31 12.81
C SER A 54 14.70 -2.62 11.82
N GLN A 55 13.56 -1.93 11.97
CA GLN A 55 12.37 -2.22 11.20
C GLN A 55 11.52 -0.96 11.04
N ILE A 56 11.10 -0.74 9.79
CA ILE A 56 10.20 0.35 9.41
C ILE A 56 8.96 -0.29 8.81
N ARG A 57 7.78 0.09 9.32
CA ARG A 57 6.49 -0.36 8.81
C ARG A 57 5.75 0.82 8.21
N LEU A 58 5.22 0.62 7.01
CA LEU A 58 4.66 1.68 6.19
C LEU A 58 3.27 1.27 5.70
N ALA A 59 2.37 2.24 5.62
CA ALA A 59 1.21 2.18 4.76
C ALA A 59 1.06 3.50 4.03
N GLU A 60 0.86 3.44 2.74
CA GLU A 60 0.89 4.54 1.82
C GLU A 60 -0.41 4.55 1.02
N GLN A 61 -0.89 5.75 0.71
CA GLN A 61 -2.00 6.00 -0.17
C GLN A 61 -1.55 7.03 -1.20
N TYR A 62 -1.57 6.64 -2.47
CA TYR A 62 -1.37 7.52 -3.62
C TYR A 62 -2.72 7.75 -4.27
N ILE A 63 -3.09 9.00 -4.49
CA ILE A 63 -4.34 9.37 -5.16
C ILE A 63 -3.94 10.00 -6.49
N ASN A 64 -4.49 9.48 -7.59
CA ASN A 64 -4.48 10.20 -8.85
C ASN A 64 -5.87 10.83 -9.02
N ASN A 65 -5.91 12.15 -9.15
CA ASN A 65 -7.14 12.92 -9.35
C ASN A 65 -7.03 13.81 -10.59
N GLU A 66 -6.46 13.29 -11.67
CA GLU A 66 -6.38 13.98 -12.96
C GLU A 66 -7.56 13.58 -13.86
N GLY A 67 -8.53 14.49 -14.01
CA GLY A 67 -9.63 14.33 -14.95
C GLY A 67 -10.53 13.12 -14.67
N GLU A 68 -10.76 12.29 -15.68
CA GLU A 68 -11.64 11.11 -15.58
C GLU A 68 -10.95 9.88 -14.95
N ASP A 69 -9.63 9.92 -14.74
CA ASP A 69 -8.79 8.78 -14.34
C ASP A 69 -8.54 8.74 -12.82
N PHE A 70 -9.59 9.01 -12.04
CA PHE A 70 -9.50 8.92 -10.58
C PHE A 70 -9.10 7.50 -10.15
N ASN A 71 -7.99 7.40 -9.42
CA ASN A 71 -7.51 6.12 -8.88
C ASN A 71 -6.88 6.29 -7.51
N ILE A 72 -6.92 5.23 -6.71
CA ILE A 72 -6.22 5.14 -5.44
C ILE A 72 -5.37 3.89 -5.41
N MET A 73 -4.07 4.04 -5.20
CA MET A 73 -3.17 2.93 -4.91
C MET A 73 -2.82 2.92 -3.43
N TYR A 74 -3.14 1.81 -2.77
CA TYR A 74 -2.65 1.51 -1.44
C TYR A 74 -1.41 0.64 -1.54
N ARG A 75 -0.40 0.98 -0.75
CA ARG A 75 0.76 0.14 -0.49
C ARG A 75 0.91 -0.02 1.01
N GLN A 76 1.29 -1.19 1.47
CA GLN A 76 1.75 -1.37 2.84
C GLN A 76 2.92 -2.34 2.85
N GLY A 77 3.74 -2.28 3.88
CA GLY A 77 4.84 -3.23 4.01
C GLY A 77 5.73 -2.94 5.20
N GLU A 78 6.75 -3.78 5.34
CA GLU A 78 7.85 -3.54 6.26
C GLU A 78 9.19 -3.72 5.57
N SER A 79 10.18 -2.96 6.02
CA SER A 79 11.57 -3.14 5.64
C SER A 79 12.38 -3.48 6.89
N LEU A 80 13.23 -4.49 6.75
CA LEU A 80 14.09 -5.01 7.81
C LEU A 80 15.52 -4.50 7.61
N LYS A 81 16.29 -4.44 8.70
CA LYS A 81 17.69 -3.98 8.71
C LYS A 81 18.62 -4.75 7.78
N ASN A 82 18.30 -6.02 7.51
CA ASN A 82 19.08 -6.85 6.60
C ASN A 82 18.83 -6.54 5.11
N GLY A 83 17.98 -5.55 4.80
CA GLY A 83 17.64 -5.15 3.44
C GLY A 83 16.43 -5.88 2.86
N ASN A 84 15.87 -6.86 3.57
CA ASN A 84 14.66 -7.54 3.13
C ASN A 84 13.44 -6.64 3.34
N SER A 85 12.51 -6.67 2.38
CA SER A 85 11.25 -5.96 2.49
C SER A 85 10.08 -6.85 2.10
N TYR A 86 8.94 -6.67 2.75
CA TYR A 86 7.70 -7.37 2.43
C TYR A 86 6.61 -6.35 2.25
N GLY A 87 5.65 -6.62 1.38
CA GLY A 87 4.54 -5.70 1.22
C GLY A 87 3.39 -6.21 0.40
N LYS A 88 2.43 -5.31 0.25
CA LYS A 88 1.19 -5.53 -0.49
C LYS A 88 0.79 -4.23 -1.17
N LYS A 89 0.36 -4.33 -2.43
CA LYS A 89 -0.22 -3.25 -3.22
C LYS A 89 -1.63 -3.63 -3.64
N TRP A 90 -2.56 -2.69 -3.54
CA TRP A 90 -3.92 -2.89 -4.02
C TRP A 90 -4.62 -1.56 -4.29
N SER A 91 -5.62 -1.59 -5.17
CA SER A 91 -6.54 -0.48 -5.39
C SER A 91 -7.96 -0.94 -5.08
N PRO A 92 -8.86 -0.05 -4.60
CA PRO A 92 -10.28 -0.33 -4.54
C PRO A 92 -10.90 -0.48 -5.94
N PHE A 93 -10.23 0.03 -6.98
CA PHE A 93 -10.69 0.04 -8.37
C PHE A 93 -9.92 -0.94 -9.27
N HIS A 94 -9.12 -1.83 -8.68
CA HIS A 94 -8.49 -2.94 -9.39
C HIS A 94 -8.94 -4.28 -8.81
N THR A 95 -9.02 -5.27 -9.70
CA THR A 95 -9.35 -6.65 -9.32
C THR A 95 -8.16 -7.39 -8.73
N ASN A 96 -6.93 -6.95 -9.02
CA ASN A 96 -5.73 -7.61 -8.56
C ASN A 96 -5.22 -7.05 -7.22
N ILE A 97 -4.67 -7.95 -6.41
CA ILE A 97 -3.86 -7.64 -5.24
C ILE A 97 -2.48 -8.22 -5.50
N ILE A 98 -1.45 -7.42 -5.23
CA ILE A 98 -0.07 -7.83 -5.37
C ILE A 98 0.51 -7.95 -3.97
N GLU A 99 1.03 -9.11 -3.61
CA GLU A 99 1.83 -9.33 -2.40
C GLU A 99 3.25 -9.64 -2.84
N PHE A 100 4.25 -9.08 -2.16
CA PHE A 100 5.62 -9.21 -2.60
C PHE A 100 6.61 -9.29 -1.44
N SER A 101 7.76 -9.89 -1.75
CA SER A 101 8.93 -9.99 -0.88
C SER A 101 10.16 -9.63 -1.70
N ILE A 102 10.94 -8.66 -1.24
CA ILE A 102 12.20 -8.23 -1.83
C ILE A 102 13.30 -8.83 -0.98
N ILE A 103 14.06 -9.75 -1.55
CA ILE A 103 15.17 -10.43 -0.88
C ILE A 103 16.39 -10.23 -1.78
N GLU A 104 17.40 -9.54 -1.28
CA GLU A 104 18.58 -9.14 -2.05
C GLU A 104 18.20 -8.42 -3.36
N ASN A 105 18.47 -9.03 -4.51
CA ASN A 105 18.19 -8.49 -5.84
C ASN A 105 16.96 -9.12 -6.52
N VAL A 106 16.18 -9.93 -5.80
CA VAL A 106 15.02 -10.63 -6.36
C VAL A 106 13.74 -10.19 -5.66
N VAL A 107 12.73 -9.84 -6.45
CA VAL A 107 11.37 -9.63 -5.96
C VAL A 107 10.55 -10.87 -6.27
N TYR A 108 10.02 -11.46 -5.22
CA TYR A 108 9.04 -12.54 -5.29
C TYR A 108 7.66 -11.91 -5.25
N GLU A 109 6.92 -11.99 -6.35
CA GLU A 109 5.62 -11.34 -6.49
C GLU A 109 4.51 -12.38 -6.64
N TYR A 110 3.46 -12.23 -5.84
CA TYR A 110 2.22 -12.98 -5.92
C TYR A 110 1.06 -12.05 -6.26
N ILE A 111 0.52 -12.22 -7.46
CA ILE A 111 -0.64 -11.49 -7.94
C ILE A 111 -1.86 -12.39 -7.78
N SER A 112 -2.87 -11.93 -7.05
CA SER A 112 -4.13 -12.64 -6.88
C SER A 112 -5.31 -11.80 -7.35
N SER A 113 -6.30 -12.44 -7.96
CA SER A 113 -7.55 -11.80 -8.35
C SER A 113 -8.56 -11.85 -7.21
N ARG A 114 -9.26 -10.73 -6.99
CA ARG A 114 -10.45 -10.62 -6.14
C ARG A 114 -11.67 -11.27 -6.78
N ILE A 115 -11.64 -11.49 -8.09
CA ILE A 115 -12.68 -12.21 -8.81
C ILE A 115 -12.40 -13.70 -8.62
N LYS A 116 -13.41 -14.43 -8.14
CA LYS A 116 -13.38 -15.90 -8.05
C LYS A 116 -14.16 -16.48 -9.24
N PRO A 117 -13.52 -16.78 -10.37
CA PRO A 117 -14.18 -17.36 -11.53
C PRO A 117 -14.71 -18.75 -11.21
N ILE A 118 -15.88 -19.10 -11.77
CA ILE A 118 -16.44 -20.46 -11.70
C ILE A 118 -15.77 -21.35 -12.75
N ASN A 119 -15.32 -20.75 -13.86
CA ASN A 119 -14.64 -21.46 -14.93
C ASN A 119 -13.21 -21.86 -14.52
N ASN A 120 -12.98 -23.16 -14.47
CA ASN A 120 -11.73 -23.82 -14.10
C ASN A 120 -10.52 -23.49 -15.01
N ARG A 121 -10.73 -22.81 -16.15
CA ARG A 121 -9.66 -22.40 -17.08
C ARG A 121 -9.16 -20.98 -16.83
N VAL A 122 -9.81 -20.20 -15.97
CA VAL A 122 -9.42 -18.83 -15.67
C VAL A 122 -8.37 -18.81 -14.57
N ALA A 123 -7.29 -18.05 -14.79
CA ALA A 123 -6.25 -17.85 -13.79
C ALA A 123 -6.80 -17.02 -12.62
N VAL A 124 -6.63 -17.52 -11.40
CA VAL A 124 -7.03 -16.82 -10.16
C VAL A 124 -5.87 -16.06 -9.54
N GLY A 125 -4.67 -16.30 -10.03
CA GLY A 125 -3.47 -15.59 -9.63
C GLY A 125 -2.24 -16.20 -10.28
N HIS A 126 -1.10 -15.57 -10.05
CA HIS A 126 0.18 -16.11 -10.42
C HIS A 126 1.29 -15.62 -9.50
N PHE A 127 2.33 -16.43 -9.41
CA PHE A 127 3.60 -16.06 -8.84
C PHE A 127 4.61 -15.78 -9.96
N GLN A 128 5.48 -14.81 -9.76
CA GLN A 128 6.62 -14.55 -10.63
C GLN A 128 7.81 -13.99 -9.83
N THR A 129 9.01 -14.22 -10.33
CA THR A 129 10.23 -13.55 -9.87
C THR A 129 10.58 -12.38 -10.78
N ILE A 130 11.05 -11.29 -10.19
CA ILE A 130 11.41 -10.07 -10.89
C ILE A 130 12.83 -9.66 -10.46
N ASP A 131 13.64 -9.24 -11.41
CA ASP A 131 14.94 -8.62 -11.12
C ASP A 131 14.70 -7.23 -10.50
N ASN A 132 15.15 -7.03 -9.27
CA ASN A 132 14.87 -5.80 -8.52
C ASN A 132 15.54 -4.55 -9.12
N LYS A 133 16.58 -4.72 -9.96
CA LYS A 133 17.28 -3.59 -10.60
C LYS A 133 16.60 -3.16 -11.88
N THR A 134 16.15 -4.12 -12.70
CA THR A 134 15.55 -3.85 -14.01
C THR A 134 14.03 -3.78 -13.98
N GLY A 135 13.39 -4.32 -12.94
CA GLY A 135 11.94 -4.47 -12.85
C GLY A 135 11.36 -5.50 -13.83
N SER A 136 12.21 -6.27 -14.52
CA SER A 136 11.78 -7.26 -15.51
C SER A 136 11.53 -8.62 -14.85
N PRO A 137 10.47 -9.35 -15.26
CA PRO A 137 10.29 -10.74 -14.86
C PRO A 137 11.50 -11.58 -15.28
N ILE A 138 11.95 -12.50 -14.42
CA ILE A 138 13.08 -13.40 -14.67
C ILE A 138 12.79 -14.81 -14.17
N GLY A 139 13.41 -15.82 -14.75
CA GLY A 139 13.31 -17.21 -14.29
C GLY A 139 11.96 -17.83 -14.64
N PHE A 140 11.03 -17.92 -13.68
CA PHE A 140 9.80 -18.68 -13.86
C PHE A 140 8.54 -17.94 -13.38
N LYS A 141 7.39 -18.39 -13.91
CA LYS A 141 6.05 -17.97 -13.53
C LYS A 141 5.18 -19.17 -13.20
N ILE A 142 4.47 -19.12 -12.08
CA ILE A 142 3.50 -20.15 -11.67
C ILE A 142 2.11 -19.57 -11.76
N ILE A 143 1.29 -20.03 -12.71
CA ILE A 143 -0.10 -19.61 -12.88
C ILE A 143 -0.99 -20.58 -12.10
N ARG A 144 -1.86 -20.05 -11.24
CA ARG A 144 -2.86 -20.82 -10.49
C ARG A 144 -4.24 -20.64 -11.12
N TYR A 145 -4.96 -21.75 -11.26
CA TYR A 145 -6.32 -21.78 -11.81
C TYR A 145 -7.35 -22.09 -10.72
N ALA A 146 -8.62 -21.76 -10.99
CA ALA A 146 -9.70 -21.94 -10.01
C ALA A 146 -9.94 -23.40 -9.59
N ASN A 147 -9.58 -24.37 -10.43
CA ASN A 147 -9.65 -25.80 -10.11
C ASN A 147 -8.49 -26.33 -9.24
N GLY A 148 -7.60 -25.46 -8.77
CA GLY A 148 -6.42 -25.85 -8.00
C GLY A 148 -5.24 -26.31 -8.84
N ASN A 149 -5.38 -26.45 -10.17
CA ASN A 149 -4.25 -26.76 -11.01
C ASN A 149 -3.27 -25.58 -11.08
N ALA A 150 -1.99 -25.90 -11.23
CA ALA A 150 -0.93 -24.94 -11.49
C ALA A 150 -0.25 -25.21 -12.84
N ARG A 151 0.22 -24.16 -13.50
CA ARG A 151 1.09 -24.26 -14.67
C ARG A 151 2.36 -23.48 -14.41
N HIS A 152 3.50 -24.13 -14.62
CA HIS A 152 4.81 -23.50 -14.48
C HIS A 152 5.34 -23.18 -15.87
N LEU A 153 5.77 -21.95 -16.06
CA LEU A 153 6.27 -21.42 -17.31
C LEU A 153 7.65 -20.84 -17.08
N ASP A 154 8.56 -21.12 -18.00
CA ASP A 154 9.78 -20.35 -18.14
C ASP A 154 9.44 -18.96 -18.71
N ILE A 155 10.01 -17.90 -18.16
CA ILE A 155 9.64 -16.53 -18.54
C ILE A 155 10.17 -16.17 -19.93
N ASP A 156 11.34 -16.67 -20.33
CA ASP A 156 11.98 -16.30 -21.58
C ASP A 156 11.33 -17.00 -22.79
N SER A 157 11.04 -18.29 -22.65
CA SER A 157 10.47 -19.13 -23.72
C SER A 157 8.94 -19.23 -23.68
N ALA A 158 8.31 -18.90 -22.55
CA ALA A 158 6.91 -19.19 -22.25
C ALA A 158 6.53 -20.69 -22.36
N GLU A 159 7.53 -21.58 -22.38
CA GLU A 159 7.32 -23.02 -22.43
C GLU A 159 6.96 -23.58 -21.06
N LYS A 160 6.22 -24.69 -21.06
CA LYS A 160 5.92 -25.39 -19.82
C LYS A 160 7.18 -26.06 -19.29
N VAL A 161 7.51 -25.78 -18.04
CA VAL A 161 8.66 -26.39 -17.35
C VAL A 161 8.21 -27.18 -16.13
N SER A 162 9.03 -28.12 -15.69
CA SER A 162 8.89 -28.75 -14.38
C SER A 162 9.85 -28.05 -13.43
N LEU A 163 9.33 -27.44 -12.36
CA LEU A 163 10.13 -26.81 -11.34
C LEU A 163 10.49 -27.85 -10.26
N PRO A 164 11.73 -27.84 -9.73
CA PRO A 164 12.09 -28.66 -8.57
C PRO A 164 11.25 -28.29 -7.34
N GLU A 165 11.06 -29.26 -6.44
CA GLU A 165 10.22 -29.09 -5.24
C GLU A 165 10.74 -28.00 -4.30
N GLU A 166 12.06 -27.80 -4.27
CA GLU A 166 12.72 -26.77 -3.48
C GLU A 166 12.29 -25.37 -3.91
N TYR A 167 12.14 -25.13 -5.22
CA TYR A 167 11.65 -23.85 -5.73
C TYR A 167 10.19 -23.63 -5.38
N LEU A 168 9.36 -24.67 -5.47
CA LEU A 168 7.94 -24.58 -5.09
C LEU A 168 7.77 -24.30 -3.60
N SER A 169 8.58 -24.95 -2.76
CA SER A 169 8.62 -24.72 -1.31
C SER A 169 9.04 -23.28 -1.00
N MET A 170 10.07 -22.77 -1.66
CA MET A 170 10.52 -21.39 -1.52
C MET A 170 9.41 -20.40 -1.90
N VAL A 171 8.67 -20.62 -3.00
CA VAL A 171 7.54 -19.76 -3.39
C VAL A 171 6.48 -19.68 -2.29
N VAL A 172 6.13 -20.84 -1.71
CA VAL A 172 5.13 -20.91 -0.63
C VAL A 172 5.62 -20.18 0.61
N GLU A 173 6.87 -20.40 0.99
CA GLU A 173 7.52 -19.73 2.12
C GLU A 173 7.51 -18.20 1.94
N LYS A 174 7.96 -17.69 0.79
CA LYS A 174 8.01 -16.23 0.53
C LYS A 174 6.64 -15.57 0.51
N TYR A 175 5.62 -16.30 0.04
CA TYR A 175 4.24 -15.83 0.15
C TYR A 175 3.74 -15.80 1.60
N GLN A 176 4.02 -16.84 2.39
CA GLN A 176 3.64 -16.89 3.81
C GLN A 176 4.30 -15.78 4.61
N GLU A 177 5.61 -15.56 4.44
CA GLU A 177 6.36 -14.46 5.06
C GLU A 177 5.71 -13.10 4.76
N SER A 178 5.37 -12.85 3.49
CA SER A 178 4.70 -11.60 3.09
C SER A 178 3.31 -11.45 3.72
N SER A 179 2.51 -12.50 3.74
CA SER A 179 1.16 -12.48 4.31
C SER A 179 1.18 -12.22 5.83
N GLU A 180 2.10 -12.86 6.56
CA GLU A 180 2.29 -12.64 7.99
C GLU A 180 2.79 -11.23 8.27
N SER A 181 3.76 -10.75 7.49
CA SER A 181 4.26 -9.39 7.54
C SER A 181 3.13 -8.37 7.38
N ASN A 182 2.32 -8.53 6.35
CA ASN A 182 1.17 -7.68 6.06
C ASN A 182 0.16 -7.63 7.23
N SER A 183 -0.02 -8.75 7.93
CA SER A 183 -0.88 -8.82 9.11
C SER A 183 -0.30 -8.02 10.29
N ARG A 184 1.01 -8.12 10.55
CA ARG A 184 1.70 -7.34 11.59
C ARG A 184 1.68 -5.84 11.29
N VAL A 185 2.02 -5.46 10.05
CA VAL A 185 2.00 -4.07 9.57
C VAL A 185 0.62 -3.45 9.77
N LYS A 186 -0.44 -4.16 9.38
CA LYS A 186 -1.82 -3.70 9.53
C LYS A 186 -2.13 -3.32 10.99
N GLN A 187 -1.74 -4.15 11.96
CA GLN A 187 -2.01 -3.87 13.38
C GLN A 187 -1.27 -2.62 13.87
N LYS A 188 0.01 -2.47 13.53
CA LYS A 188 0.82 -1.30 13.94
C LYS A 188 0.31 -0.01 13.29
N ILE A 189 0.05 -0.04 11.98
CA ILE A 189 -0.48 1.11 11.25
C ILE A 189 -1.89 1.51 11.73
N GLN A 190 -2.72 0.57 12.17
CA GLN A 190 -4.02 0.90 12.76
C GLN A 190 -3.87 1.76 14.02
N ALA A 191 -2.84 1.55 14.84
CA ALA A 191 -2.57 2.41 15.98
C ALA A 191 -2.20 3.84 15.52
N VAL A 192 -1.33 3.97 14.51
CA VAL A 192 -0.93 5.27 13.93
C VAL A 192 -2.15 6.02 13.36
N ARG A 193 -3.05 5.33 12.66
CA ARG A 193 -4.30 5.93 12.15
C ARG A 193 -5.24 6.41 13.25
N ARG A 194 -5.31 5.70 14.38
CA ARG A 194 -6.10 6.14 15.54
C ARG A 194 -5.52 7.41 16.15
N MET A 195 -4.19 7.49 16.25
CA MET A 195 -3.48 8.67 16.73
C MET A 195 -3.73 9.88 15.83
N GLU A 196 -3.61 9.70 14.52
CA GLU A 196 -3.99 10.72 13.53
C GLU A 196 -5.43 11.20 13.75
N ALA A 197 -6.38 10.27 13.86
CA ALA A 197 -7.79 10.64 14.07
C ALA A 197 -8.01 11.44 15.36
N MET A 198 -7.30 11.11 16.44
CA MET A 198 -7.33 11.87 17.68
C MET A 198 -6.75 13.28 17.51
N TYR A 199 -5.60 13.38 16.83
CA TYR A 199 -4.98 14.67 16.52
C TYR A 199 -5.92 15.54 15.66
N LEU A 200 -6.45 15.00 14.57
CA LEU A 200 -7.36 15.72 13.68
C LEU A 200 -8.65 16.11 14.37
N ASN A 201 -9.20 15.29 15.28
CA ASN A 201 -10.38 15.66 16.06
C ASN A 201 -10.15 16.96 16.85
N GLN A 202 -8.97 17.12 17.43
CA GLN A 202 -8.60 18.32 18.19
C GLN A 202 -8.22 19.49 17.29
N ALA A 203 -7.34 19.26 16.32
CA ALA A 203 -6.83 20.31 15.43
C ALA A 203 -7.91 20.85 14.48
N CYS A 204 -8.89 20.03 14.10
CA CYS A 204 -9.93 20.40 13.14
C CYS A 204 -11.24 20.88 13.78
N ASN A 205 -11.23 21.25 15.06
CA ASN A 205 -12.40 21.79 15.76
C ASN A 205 -12.77 23.23 15.36
N GLY A 206 -11.95 23.88 14.52
CA GLY A 206 -12.16 25.25 14.00
C GLY A 206 -11.58 26.36 14.88
N GLU A 207 -11.10 26.03 16.07
CA GLU A 207 -10.48 26.98 17.03
C GLU A 207 -8.94 26.96 16.95
N HIS A 208 -8.35 25.92 16.36
CA HIS A 208 -6.91 25.81 16.21
C HIS A 208 -6.38 26.80 15.18
N GLU A 209 -5.47 27.67 15.61
CA GLU A 209 -4.79 28.65 14.79
C GLU A 209 -3.28 28.61 15.06
N ILE A 210 -2.48 28.69 14.01
CA ILE A 210 -1.03 28.70 14.10
C ILE A 210 -0.59 30.14 13.82
N SER A 211 0.07 30.77 14.79
CA SER A 211 0.54 32.14 14.64
C SER A 211 1.45 32.28 13.42
N GLY A 212 1.19 33.30 12.60
CA GLY A 212 1.95 33.55 11.37
C GLY A 212 1.50 32.72 10.15
N LEU A 213 0.46 31.90 10.26
CA LEU A 213 -0.09 31.12 9.14
C LEU A 213 -1.58 31.42 8.93
N GLU A 214 -2.00 31.56 7.68
CA GLU A 214 -3.42 31.73 7.37
C GLU A 214 -4.22 30.47 7.77
N LYS A 215 -5.45 30.68 8.27
CA LYS A 215 -6.29 29.61 8.83
C LYS A 215 -6.66 28.51 7.83
N ASN A 216 -6.87 28.87 6.56
CA ASN A 216 -7.10 27.93 5.46
C ASN A 216 -5.89 27.01 5.23
N ILE A 217 -4.68 27.54 5.34
CA ILE A 217 -3.43 26.80 5.18
C ILE A 217 -3.19 25.93 6.42
N SER A 218 -3.34 26.49 7.63
CA SER A 218 -3.16 25.74 8.88
C SER A 218 -4.17 24.60 9.05
N ASN A 219 -5.34 24.69 8.42
CA ASN A 219 -6.40 23.69 8.51
C ASN A 219 -6.56 22.84 7.23
N LYS A 220 -5.62 22.91 6.29
CA LYS A 220 -5.72 22.17 5.02
C LYS A 220 -5.87 20.67 5.24
N ILE A 221 -5.10 20.08 6.16
CA ILE A 221 -5.19 18.66 6.52
C ILE A 221 -6.62 18.21 6.92
N CYS A 222 -7.41 19.13 7.49
CA CYS A 222 -8.77 18.85 7.95
C CYS A 222 -9.78 18.67 6.81
N THR A 223 -9.56 19.33 5.69
CA THR A 223 -10.50 19.36 4.55
C THR A 223 -9.95 18.68 3.31
N TRP A 224 -8.64 18.45 3.23
CA TRP A 224 -7.97 17.93 2.04
C TRP A 224 -8.57 16.62 1.52
N LYS A 225 -8.92 15.66 2.41
CA LYS A 225 -9.56 14.41 1.98
C LYS A 225 -10.98 14.60 1.43
N ASN A 226 -11.67 15.71 1.75
CA ASN A 226 -13.05 15.93 1.30
C ASN A 226 -13.14 16.13 -0.21
N GLN A 227 -12.11 16.69 -0.84
CA GLN A 227 -12.12 16.93 -2.29
C GLN A 227 -12.19 15.65 -3.13
N PHE A 228 -11.79 14.50 -2.55
CA PHE A 228 -11.77 13.22 -3.25
C PHE A 228 -13.07 12.42 -3.08
N LYS A 229 -14.02 12.87 -2.25
CA LYS A 229 -15.25 12.11 -1.95
C LYS A 229 -16.07 11.83 -3.20
N GLU A 230 -16.36 12.86 -3.99
CA GLU A 230 -17.18 12.73 -5.20
C GLU A 230 -16.44 11.94 -6.32
N PRO A 231 -15.18 12.25 -6.67
CA PRO A 231 -14.40 11.43 -7.61
C PRO A 231 -14.31 9.95 -7.19
N PHE A 232 -14.16 9.68 -5.90
CA PHE A 232 -14.11 8.32 -5.38
C PHE A 232 -15.42 7.55 -5.63
N GLU A 233 -16.57 8.15 -5.32
CA GLU A 233 -17.87 7.50 -5.54
C GLU A 233 -18.14 7.26 -7.02
N LEU A 234 -17.74 8.20 -7.89
CA LEU A 234 -17.85 8.03 -9.34
C LEU A 234 -16.99 6.87 -9.84
N ALA A 235 -15.71 6.82 -9.45
CA ALA A 235 -14.80 5.73 -9.82
C ALA A 235 -15.27 4.38 -9.26
N LYS A 236 -15.81 4.38 -8.04
CA LYS A 236 -16.39 3.20 -7.42
C LYS A 236 -17.56 2.64 -8.24
N ASN A 237 -18.51 3.49 -8.63
CA ASN A 237 -19.66 3.07 -9.43
C ASN A 237 -19.23 2.48 -10.78
N ARG A 238 -18.30 3.15 -11.49
CA ARG A 238 -17.73 2.64 -12.75
C ARG A 238 -17.04 1.29 -12.57
N PHE A 239 -16.27 1.15 -11.49
CA PHE A 239 -15.59 -0.11 -11.18
C PHE A 239 -16.59 -1.23 -10.87
N ASP A 240 -17.62 -0.97 -10.07
CA ASP A 240 -18.64 -1.96 -9.72
C ASP A 240 -19.39 -2.46 -10.97
N GLU A 241 -19.76 -1.56 -11.89
CA GLU A 241 -20.36 -1.93 -13.20
C GLU A 241 -19.42 -2.79 -14.07
N SER A 242 -18.14 -2.42 -14.11
CA SER A 242 -17.10 -3.20 -14.80
C SER A 242 -16.92 -4.58 -14.15
N LEU A 243 -16.93 -4.64 -12.82
CA LEU A 243 -16.75 -5.84 -12.04
C LEU A 243 -17.88 -6.85 -12.30
N GLU A 244 -19.13 -6.41 -12.37
CA GLU A 244 -20.25 -7.30 -12.69
C GLU A 244 -20.15 -7.86 -14.11
N ARG A 245 -19.70 -7.06 -15.09
CA ARG A 245 -19.41 -7.55 -16.45
C ARG A 245 -18.31 -8.61 -16.45
N MET A 246 -17.19 -8.35 -15.77
CA MET A 246 -16.09 -9.31 -15.64
C MET A 246 -16.53 -10.61 -14.95
N LYS A 247 -17.37 -10.51 -13.92
CA LYS A 247 -17.95 -11.70 -13.26
C LYS A 247 -18.84 -12.50 -14.22
N ALA A 248 -19.71 -11.84 -14.98
CA ALA A 248 -20.58 -12.49 -15.95
C ALA A 248 -19.78 -13.18 -17.07
N GLU A 249 -18.69 -12.59 -17.53
CA GLU A 249 -17.77 -13.21 -18.50
C GLU A 249 -17.04 -14.41 -17.91
N ALA A 250 -16.57 -14.31 -16.65
CA ALA A 250 -15.90 -15.39 -15.94
C ALA A 250 -16.80 -16.60 -15.58
N GLN A 251 -18.12 -16.45 -15.75
CA GLN A 251 -19.12 -17.52 -15.61
C GLN A 251 -19.43 -18.25 -16.92
N LYS A 252 -19.01 -17.70 -18.07
CA LYS A 252 -19.14 -18.35 -19.39
C LYS A 252 -17.99 -19.33 -19.65
#